data_AF-A0AAV6K499-F1
#
_entry.id   AF-A0AAV6K499-F1
#
_cell.length_a   1.000
_cell.length_b   1.000
_cell.length_c   1.000
_cell.angle_alpha   90.00
_cell.angle_beta   90.00
_cell.angle_gamma   90.00
#
_symmetry.space_group_name_H-M   'P 1'
#
loop_
_entity.id
_entity.type
_entity.pdbx_description
1 polymer ?
#
loop_
_entity_poly.entity_id
_entity_poly.type
_entity_poly.pdbx_seq_one_letter_code
_entity_poly.pdbx_strand_id
1 'polypeptide(L)'
;MLCGTCVLRGARVAALASIAGAVVLFLCLVPIAHSSNDSQVRCSKTCVAENCNSVGIRYGKYCGVGWSGCPGEKPCDDLDACCKIHDDCVEKNGMINVKCHEKFKRCIKKVQKSGKVGFSRACPYDTAVPTMVQGMDMAILLSQFGGSKLEL
;
A
#
# COMPACT_ATOMS: atom_id res chain seq x y z
N MET A 1 9.51 31.46 -9.84
CA MET A 1 10.09 32.05 -11.06
C MET A 1 11.16 31.08 -11.56
N LEU A 2 11.13 30.44 -12.72
CA LEU A 2 10.24 30.47 -13.88
C LEU A 2 10.26 29.07 -14.53
N CYS A 3 9.11 28.75 -15.14
CA CYS A 3 8.83 27.63 -16.02
C CYS A 3 9.72 27.69 -17.28
N GLY A 4 10.43 26.59 -17.61
CA GLY A 4 11.21 26.48 -18.84
C GLY A 4 10.39 25.81 -19.94
N THR A 5 9.84 26.61 -20.83
CA THR A 5 9.14 26.20 -22.06
C THR A 5 10.15 25.65 -23.07
N CYS A 6 10.01 24.39 -23.51
CA CYS A 6 10.74 23.89 -24.66
C CYS A 6 9.93 24.13 -25.94
N VAL A 7 10.56 24.84 -26.88
CA VAL A 7 10.02 25.38 -28.12
C VAL A 7 9.74 24.28 -29.14
N LEU A 8 8.52 24.31 -29.69
CA LEU A 8 8.06 23.50 -30.82
C LEU A 8 8.79 23.93 -32.11
N ARG A 9 9.61 23.06 -32.70
CA ARG A 9 10.23 23.31 -34.01
C ARG A 9 9.48 22.53 -35.09
N GLY A 10 8.56 23.22 -35.76
CA GLY A 10 7.79 22.67 -36.89
C GLY A 10 8.68 22.40 -38.09
N ALA A 11 8.64 21.16 -38.60
CA ALA A 11 9.20 20.81 -39.89
C ALA A 11 8.14 21.09 -40.98
N ARG A 12 8.47 21.97 -41.92
CA ARG A 12 7.64 22.20 -43.11
C ARG A 12 7.85 21.03 -44.07
N VAL A 13 6.80 20.30 -44.42
CA VAL A 13 6.83 19.29 -45.49
C VAL A 13 6.03 19.85 -46.66
N ALA A 14 6.71 20.06 -47.78
CA ALA A 14 6.11 20.54 -49.02
C ALA A 14 5.15 19.48 -49.57
N ALA A 15 3.90 19.88 -49.82
CA ALA A 15 2.91 19.04 -50.49
C ALA A 15 3.18 19.07 -52.01
N LEU A 16 3.47 17.91 -52.61
CA LEU A 16 3.46 17.71 -54.06
C LEU A 16 2.45 16.61 -54.42
N ALA A 17 1.72 16.86 -55.49
CA ALA A 17 0.44 16.26 -55.82
C ALA A 17 0.49 14.82 -56.35
N SER A 18 -0.66 14.15 -56.14
CA SER A 18 -1.20 12.86 -56.59
C SER A 18 -0.61 12.17 -57.82
N ILE A 19 -0.52 10.83 -57.79
CA ILE A 19 -1.15 9.87 -58.73
C ILE A 19 -1.22 8.47 -58.06
N ALA A 20 -2.29 7.76 -58.37
CA ALA A 20 -2.74 6.46 -57.85
C ALA A 20 -1.70 5.33 -57.85
N GLY A 21 -1.80 4.44 -56.85
CA GLY A 21 -1.23 3.09 -56.92
C GLY A 21 -0.71 2.55 -55.60
N ALA A 22 -1.27 1.40 -55.19
CA ALA A 22 -0.70 0.45 -54.24
C ALA A 22 -0.73 0.86 -52.74
N VAL A 23 -1.77 0.37 -52.08
CA VAL A 23 -1.81 0.02 -50.65
C VAL A 23 -0.60 -0.85 -50.32
N VAL A 24 0.49 -0.28 -49.83
CA VAL A 24 1.64 -1.04 -49.32
C VAL A 24 2.11 -0.42 -48.01
N LEU A 25 1.57 -0.98 -46.93
CA LEU A 25 2.34 -1.49 -45.81
C LEU A 25 3.42 -0.56 -45.24
N PHE A 26 3.04 0.64 -44.79
CA PHE A 26 3.76 1.28 -43.69
C PHE A 26 3.35 0.58 -42.40
N LEU A 27 4.00 -0.56 -42.14
CA LEU A 27 4.06 -1.21 -40.83
C LEU A 27 4.48 -0.15 -39.82
N CYS A 28 3.50 0.35 -39.07
CA CYS A 28 3.73 1.18 -37.90
C CYS A 28 4.70 0.43 -36.98
N LEU A 29 5.96 0.86 -36.94
CA LEU A 29 6.88 0.56 -35.85
C LEU A 29 6.42 1.37 -34.63
N VAL A 30 5.22 1.06 -34.13
CA VAL A 30 4.82 1.46 -32.79
C VAL A 30 5.63 0.54 -31.89
N PRO A 31 6.54 1.03 -31.03
CA PRO A 31 7.01 0.21 -29.94
C PRO A 31 5.76 -0.21 -29.17
N ILE A 32 5.47 -1.51 -29.16
CA ILE A 32 4.47 -2.08 -28.26
C ILE A 32 4.96 -1.68 -26.88
N ALA A 33 4.35 -0.64 -26.31
CA ALA A 33 4.50 -0.38 -24.89
C ALA A 33 3.96 -1.64 -24.22
N HIS A 34 4.85 -2.50 -23.76
CA HIS A 34 4.47 -3.55 -22.84
C HIS A 34 3.92 -2.82 -21.61
N SER A 35 2.59 -2.67 -21.55
CA SER A 35 1.94 -2.50 -20.27
C SER A 35 2.24 -3.79 -19.51
N SER A 36 3.21 -3.75 -18.61
CA SER A 36 3.34 -4.76 -17.58
C SER A 36 2.03 -4.71 -16.80
N ASN A 37 1.06 -5.51 -17.24
CA ASN A 37 -0.19 -5.77 -16.56
C ASN A 37 0.13 -6.77 -15.45
N ASP A 38 1.08 -6.39 -14.61
CA ASP A 38 1.25 -7.03 -13.33
C ASP A 38 0.10 -6.47 -12.52
N SER A 39 -0.79 -7.34 -12.04
CA SER A 39 -1.65 -7.06 -10.92
C SER A 39 -0.76 -6.83 -9.69
N GLN A 40 0.07 -5.79 -9.76
CA GLN A 40 1.22 -5.57 -8.92
C GLN A 40 0.64 -5.30 -7.56
N VAL A 41 0.71 -6.30 -6.68
CA VAL A 41 0.31 -6.19 -5.28
C VAL A 41 1.00 -4.93 -4.79
N ARG A 42 0.21 -3.88 -4.51
CA ARG A 42 0.75 -2.57 -4.14
C ARG A 42 1.30 -2.67 -2.73
N CYS A 43 2.53 -3.13 -2.62
CA CYS A 43 3.28 -3.17 -1.39
C CYS A 43 4.04 -1.84 -1.20
N SER A 44 4.26 -1.45 0.05
CA SER A 44 4.95 -0.23 0.39
C SER A 44 6.46 -0.40 0.46
N LYS A 45 7.20 0.55 -0.11
CA LYS A 45 8.66 0.71 0.08
C LYS A 45 9.01 1.93 0.94
N THR A 46 8.02 2.73 1.33
CA THR A 46 8.21 4.01 2.02
C THR A 46 7.40 4.06 3.31
N CYS A 47 7.93 4.79 4.30
CA CYS A 47 7.23 5.01 5.55
C CYS A 47 6.15 6.09 5.37
N VAL A 48 4.88 5.71 5.49
CA VAL A 48 3.74 6.64 5.36
C VAL A 48 3.04 6.86 6.70
N ALA A 49 2.41 8.02 6.84
CA ALA A 49 1.73 8.44 8.06
C ALA A 49 0.42 9.13 7.66
N GLU A 50 -0.61 8.33 7.38
CA GLU A 50 -1.89 8.78 6.84
C GLU A 50 -3.05 8.29 7.72
N ASN A 51 -4.09 9.10 7.87
CA ASN A 51 -5.37 8.72 8.50
C ASN A 51 -5.25 8.11 9.91
N CYS A 52 -4.30 8.61 10.71
CA CYS A 52 -3.82 7.95 11.93
C CYS A 52 -4.80 7.83 13.10
N ASN A 53 -5.95 8.48 12.99
CA ASN A 53 -7.06 8.46 13.94
C ASN A 53 -8.32 7.80 13.36
N SER A 54 -8.19 6.96 12.32
CA SER A 54 -9.33 6.29 11.67
C SER A 54 -9.00 4.85 11.26
N VAL A 55 -10.02 4.09 10.87
CA VAL A 55 -9.89 2.70 10.36
C VAL A 55 -9.02 2.63 9.10
N GLY A 56 -8.92 3.72 8.33
CA GLY A 56 -8.08 3.82 7.13
C GLY A 56 -6.61 4.14 7.39
N ILE A 57 -6.13 3.94 8.63
CA ILE A 57 -4.74 4.21 9.03
C ILE A 57 -3.75 3.51 8.09
N ARG A 58 -2.76 4.27 7.62
CA ARG A 58 -1.53 3.75 7.04
C ARG A 58 -0.36 4.30 7.81
N TYR A 59 0.30 3.42 8.54
CA TYR A 59 1.44 3.76 9.38
C TYR A 59 2.64 2.89 9.00
N GLY A 60 3.77 3.54 8.73
CA GLY A 60 4.98 2.87 8.29
C GLY A 60 4.78 2.17 6.95
N LYS A 61 5.26 0.94 6.82
CA LYS A 61 5.09 0.12 5.62
C LYS A 61 4.04 -0.97 5.79
N TYR A 62 3.73 -1.36 7.03
CA TYR A 62 2.99 -2.59 7.33
C TYR A 62 1.69 -2.38 8.11
N CYS A 63 1.47 -1.21 8.71
CA CYS A 63 0.26 -1.02 9.50
C CYS A 63 -0.87 -0.45 8.65
N GLY A 64 -1.86 -1.27 8.34
CA GLY A 64 -3.13 -0.84 7.75
C GLY A 64 -3.89 -1.99 7.10
N VAL A 65 -5.22 -1.91 7.03
CA VAL A 65 -6.02 -2.96 6.38
C VAL A 65 -5.70 -2.98 4.89
N GLY A 66 -5.21 -4.11 4.39
CA GLY A 66 -4.80 -4.25 2.98
C GLY A 66 -3.57 -3.41 2.62
N TRP A 67 -2.78 -2.98 3.61
CA TRP A 67 -1.57 -2.20 3.43
C TRP A 67 -0.39 -2.94 4.05
N SER A 68 0.57 -3.37 3.22
CA SER A 68 1.74 -4.11 3.68
C SER A 68 3.01 -3.70 2.92
N GLY A 69 4.18 -3.98 3.50
CA GLY A 69 5.47 -3.63 2.93
C GLY A 69 5.96 -4.66 1.92
N CYS A 70 6.81 -4.25 0.98
CA CYS A 70 7.35 -5.15 -0.02
C CYS A 70 8.28 -6.22 0.58
N PRO A 71 8.46 -7.37 -0.11
CA PRO A 71 9.42 -8.38 0.32
C PRO A 71 10.82 -7.78 0.54
N GLY A 72 11.41 -8.08 1.71
CA GLY A 72 12.74 -7.58 2.09
C GLY A 72 12.77 -6.18 2.71
N GLU A 73 11.66 -5.44 2.70
CA GLU A 73 11.60 -4.14 3.36
C GLU A 73 11.72 -4.27 4.88
N LYS A 74 12.46 -3.35 5.49
CA LYS A 74 12.54 -3.23 6.94
C LYS A 74 11.42 -2.33 7.46
N PRO A 75 10.83 -2.64 8.64
CA PRO A 75 9.90 -1.75 9.30
C PRO A 75 10.51 -0.38 9.62
N CYS A 76 9.67 0.64 9.66
CA CYS A 76 10.06 2.02 9.94
C CYS A 76 10.41 2.27 11.42
N ASP A 77 9.78 1.54 12.33
CA ASP A 77 10.06 1.54 13.77
C ASP A 77 9.50 0.28 14.47
N ASP A 78 9.50 0.28 15.80
CA ASP A 78 9.01 -0.83 16.63
C ASP A 78 7.50 -1.08 16.45
N LEU A 79 6.70 -0.05 16.18
CA LEU A 79 5.26 -0.19 15.95
C LEU A 79 5.00 -0.84 14.58
N ASP A 80 5.68 -0.36 13.55
CA ASP A 80 5.62 -0.94 12.21
C ASP A 80 6.13 -2.38 12.18
N ALA A 81 7.11 -2.71 13.04
CA ALA A 81 7.60 -4.07 13.19
C ALA A 81 6.53 -5.02 13.77
N CYS A 82 5.72 -4.55 14.72
CA CYS A 82 4.56 -5.31 15.20
C CYS A 82 3.57 -5.60 14.07
N CYS A 83 3.33 -4.64 13.18
CA CYS A 83 2.43 -4.80 12.04
C CYS A 83 2.99 -5.80 11.02
N LYS A 84 4.29 -5.73 10.70
CA LYS A 84 4.93 -6.75 9.85
C LYS A 84 4.74 -8.17 10.40
N ILE A 85 4.91 -8.34 11.71
CA ILE A 85 4.69 -9.64 12.38
C ILE A 85 3.23 -10.08 12.30
N HIS A 86 2.29 -9.14 12.36
CA HIS A 86 0.86 -9.39 12.23
C HIS A 86 0.50 -9.81 10.81
N ASP A 87 0.96 -9.07 9.80
CA ASP A 87 0.81 -9.40 8.37
C ASP A 87 1.35 -10.81 8.07
N ASP A 88 2.59 -11.09 8.48
CA ASP A 88 3.23 -12.40 8.32
C ASP A 88 2.44 -13.52 9.05
N CYS A 89 1.69 -13.19 10.10
CA CYS A 89 0.85 -14.13 10.85
C CYS A 89 -0.47 -14.42 10.13
N VAL A 90 -1.17 -13.39 9.68
CA VAL A 90 -2.47 -13.55 9.00
C VAL A 90 -2.34 -14.12 7.60
N GLU A 91 -1.23 -13.85 6.92
CA GLU A 91 -0.89 -14.50 5.64
C GLU A 91 -0.80 -16.03 5.80
N LYS A 92 -0.22 -16.48 6.92
CA LYS A 92 -0.02 -17.92 7.19
C LYS A 92 -1.22 -18.61 7.82
N ASN A 93 -2.00 -17.90 8.64
CA ASN A 93 -3.01 -18.51 9.50
C ASN A 93 -4.45 -18.03 9.21
N GLY A 94 -4.63 -17.15 8.22
CA GLY A 94 -5.89 -16.55 7.83
C GLY A 94 -6.18 -15.19 8.49
N MET A 95 -6.87 -14.32 7.74
CA MET A 95 -7.21 -12.95 8.15
C MET A 95 -8.08 -12.85 9.40
N ILE A 96 -8.86 -13.89 9.71
CA ILE A 96 -9.74 -13.93 10.90
C ILE A 96 -9.08 -14.58 12.12
N ASN A 97 -7.78 -14.87 12.07
CA ASN A 97 -7.11 -15.59 13.14
C ASN A 97 -6.99 -14.75 14.42
N VAL A 98 -7.82 -15.06 15.42
CA VAL A 98 -7.87 -14.35 16.72
C VAL A 98 -6.52 -14.34 17.43
N LYS A 99 -5.70 -15.41 17.32
CA LYS A 99 -4.38 -15.46 17.95
C LYS A 99 -3.42 -14.42 17.34
N CYS A 100 -3.50 -14.20 16.02
CA CYS A 100 -2.73 -13.15 15.35
C CYS A 100 -3.11 -11.76 15.86
N HIS A 101 -4.41 -11.45 15.92
CA HIS A 101 -4.91 -10.14 16.40
C HIS A 101 -4.55 -9.89 17.87
N GLU A 102 -4.69 -10.89 18.73
CA GLU A 102 -4.33 -10.78 20.15
C GLU A 102 -2.82 -10.61 20.37
N LYS A 103 -1.99 -11.32 19.58
CA LYS A 103 -0.53 -11.12 19.61
C LYS A 103 -0.15 -9.71 19.16
N PHE A 104 -0.78 -9.21 18.11
CA PHE A 104 -0.56 -7.86 17.62
C PHE A 104 -0.92 -6.79 18.67
N LYS A 105 -2.11 -6.89 19.28
CA LYS A 105 -2.53 -6.02 20.40
C LYS A 105 -1.51 -5.98 21.53
N ARG A 106 -0.98 -7.13 21.96
CA ARG A 106 0.06 -7.20 23.00
C ARG A 106 1.36 -6.51 22.57
N CYS A 107 1.77 -6.70 21.31
CA CYS A 107 2.97 -6.09 20.75
C CYS A 107 2.89 -4.56 20.78
N ILE A 108 1.83 -3.99 20.19
CA ILE A 108 1.68 -2.53 20.07
C ILE A 108 1.48 -1.84 21.43
N LYS A 109 0.79 -2.50 22.38
CA LYS A 109 0.66 -1.99 23.76
C LYS A 109 2.02 -1.96 24.49
N LYS A 110 2.91 -2.93 24.23
CA LYS A 110 4.27 -2.91 24.77
C LYS A 110 5.10 -1.78 24.16
N VAL A 111 4.97 -1.57 22.84
CA VAL A 111 5.64 -0.47 22.14
C VAL A 111 5.17 0.89 22.65
N GLN A 112 3.87 1.08 22.86
CA GLN A 112 3.32 2.33 23.42
C GLN A 112 3.92 2.67 24.80
N LYS A 113 4.09 1.66 25.67
CA LYS A 113 4.70 1.83 26.99
C LYS A 113 6.15 2.28 26.97
N SER A 114 6.83 2.23 25.81
CA SER A 114 8.20 2.76 25.69
C SER A 114 8.27 4.28 25.79
N GLY A 115 7.15 4.99 25.65
CA GLY A 115 7.10 6.46 25.68
C GLY A 115 7.74 7.14 24.46
N LYS A 116 8.14 6.38 23.45
CA LYS A 116 8.64 6.93 22.18
C LYS A 116 7.49 7.54 21.38
N VAL A 117 7.79 8.57 20.59
CA VAL A 117 6.81 9.17 19.66
C VAL A 117 6.53 8.26 18.46
N GLY A 118 7.51 7.45 18.04
CA GLY A 118 7.49 6.73 16.76
C GLY A 118 8.29 7.45 15.68
N PHE A 119 8.30 6.92 14.46
CA PHE A 119 9.08 7.51 13.35
C PHE A 119 8.49 8.84 12.83
N SER A 120 7.21 9.13 13.10
CA SER A 120 6.51 10.32 12.61
C SER A 120 5.79 11.08 13.72
N ARG A 121 6.01 12.40 13.79
CA ARG A 121 5.27 13.29 14.71
C ARG A 121 3.83 13.55 14.27
N ALA A 122 3.50 13.34 12.99
CA ALA A 122 2.13 13.48 12.50
C ALA A 122 1.23 12.35 13.00
N CYS A 123 1.82 11.21 13.34
CA CYS A 123 1.11 10.02 13.79
C CYS A 123 1.84 9.42 15.00
N PRO A 124 1.79 10.08 16.17
CA PRO A 124 2.46 9.58 17.35
C PRO A 124 1.84 8.25 17.80
N TYR A 125 2.61 7.45 18.53
CA TYR A 125 2.11 6.20 19.13
C TYR A 125 0.82 6.38 19.92
N ASP A 126 0.65 7.50 20.63
CA ASP A 126 -0.55 7.79 21.42
C ASP A 126 -1.81 8.01 20.59
N THR A 127 -1.69 8.20 19.27
CA THR A 127 -2.83 8.26 18.34
C THR A 127 -2.94 6.96 17.52
N ALA A 128 -1.81 6.47 17.01
CA ALA A 128 -1.78 5.30 16.14
C ALA A 128 -2.13 4.01 16.88
N VAL A 129 -1.57 3.80 18.08
CA VAL A 129 -1.78 2.55 18.84
C VAL A 129 -3.24 2.39 19.30
N PRO A 130 -3.92 3.38 19.90
CA PRO A 130 -5.34 3.24 20.25
C PRO A 130 -6.22 2.94 19.03
N THR A 131 -5.97 3.59 17.90
CA THR A 131 -6.69 3.35 16.63
C THR A 131 -6.51 1.90 16.17
N MET A 132 -5.28 1.38 16.19
CA MET A 132 -4.99 -0.01 15.81
C MET A 132 -5.60 -1.01 16.81
N VAL A 133 -5.57 -0.73 18.12
CA VAL A 133 -6.21 -1.59 19.14
C VAL A 133 -7.72 -1.68 18.90
N GLN A 134 -8.37 -0.54 18.64
CA GLN A 134 -9.80 -0.51 18.32
C GLN A 134 -10.13 -1.34 17.07
N GLY A 135 -9.33 -1.20 16.00
CA GLY A 135 -9.49 -2.01 14.79
C GLY A 135 -9.35 -3.51 15.06
N MET A 136 -8.41 -3.90 15.93
CA MET A 136 -8.24 -5.31 16.31
C MET A 136 -9.36 -5.85 17.19
N ASP A 137 -9.89 -5.05 18.11
CA ASP A 137 -11.05 -5.45 18.93
C ASP A 137 -12.27 -5.73 18.04
N MET A 138 -12.50 -4.88 17.02
CA MET A 138 -13.53 -5.12 16.02
C MET A 138 -13.26 -6.39 15.19
N ALA A 139 -12.02 -6.59 14.73
CA ALA A 139 -11.66 -7.78 13.95
C ALA A 139 -11.88 -9.07 14.75
N ILE A 140 -11.49 -9.11 16.02
CA ILE A 140 -11.68 -10.27 16.91
C ILE A 140 -13.17 -10.56 17.10
N LEU A 141 -13.97 -9.52 17.34
CA LEU A 141 -15.42 -9.65 17.47
C LEU A 141 -16.01 -10.30 16.21
N LEU A 142 -15.64 -9.79 15.03
CA LEU A 142 -16.10 -10.33 13.75
C LEU A 142 -15.61 -11.77 13.48
N SER A 143 -14.39 -12.11 13.89
CA SER A 143 -13.89 -13.49 13.78
C SER A 143 -14.72 -14.49 14.57
N GLN A 144 -15.22 -14.09 15.75
CA GLN A 144 -16.06 -14.96 16.59
C GLN A 144 -17.46 -15.16 15.98
N PHE A 145 -18.07 -14.12 15.42
CA PHE A 145 -19.37 -14.22 14.75
C PHE A 145 -19.30 -14.92 13.39
N GLY A 146 -18.20 -14.76 12.65
CA GLY A 146 -17.98 -15.43 11.36
C GLY A 146 -17.76 -16.94 11.49
N GLY A 147 -17.11 -17.38 12.57
CA GLY A 147 -16.94 -18.81 12.88
C GLY A 147 -18.26 -19.52 13.18
N SER A 148 -19.21 -18.85 13.83
CA SER A 148 -20.54 -19.40 14.12
C SER A 148 -21.46 -19.54 12.90
N LYS A 149 -21.14 -18.94 11.75
CA LYS A 149 -21.97 -19.02 10.53
C LYS A 149 -21.56 -20.15 9.57
N LEU A 150 -20.45 -20.83 9.83
CA LEU A 150 -19.98 -21.99 9.04
C LEU A 150 -20.41 -23.35 9.64
N GLU A 151 -21.14 -23.34 10.76
CA GLU A 151 -21.66 -24.53 11.46
C GLU A 151 -23.21 -24.57 11.48
N LEU A 152 -23.87 -23.96 10.49
CA LEU A 152 -25.33 -24.06 10.26
C LEU A 152 -25.61 -24.28 8.77
#